data_AF-A0A375I6Z9-F1
#
_entry.id   AF-A0A375I6Z9-F1
#
_cell.length_a   1.000
_cell.length_b   1.000
_cell.length_c   1.000
_cell.angle_alpha   90.00
_cell.angle_beta   90.00
_cell.angle_gamma   90.00
#
_symmetry.space_group_name_H-M   'P 1'
#
loop_
_entity.id
_entity.type
_entity.pdbx_description
1 polymer ?
#
loop_
_entity_poly.entity_id
_entity_poly.type
_entity_poly.pdbx_seq_one_letter_code
_entity_poly.pdbx_strand_id
1 'polypeptide(L)'
;MANELILMLHPAVGVLAILAGVWVMAETLSISSNNAMRIRSASIAVACLICSAYLIGGYWYVLHYATDKALILAGPWPFAHSFVMETKEHVFLPLLLLASYLPIAASNDLAANKGARVLVFCSATLIVLMGLAMEGAGAFVAMGAKLGLLGK
;
A
#
# COMPACT_ATOMS: atom_id res chain seq x y z
N MET A 1 -12.37 -3.46 20.96
CA MET A 1 -12.43 -2.02 20.65
C MET A 1 -11.06 -1.41 20.30
N ALA A 2 -10.14 -1.19 21.25
CA ALA A 2 -8.86 -0.51 20.94
C ALA A 2 -7.97 -1.28 19.94
N ASN A 3 -7.88 -2.61 20.07
CA ASN A 3 -7.08 -3.43 19.14
C ASN A 3 -7.70 -3.48 17.73
N GLU A 4 -9.02 -3.49 17.62
CA GLU A 4 -9.71 -3.47 16.32
C GLU A 4 -9.53 -2.12 15.61
N LEU A 5 -9.49 -1.02 16.37
CA LEU A 5 -9.17 0.31 15.83
C LEU A 5 -7.75 0.36 15.26
N ILE A 6 -6.75 -0.19 15.98
CA ILE A 6 -5.36 -0.28 15.50
C ILE A 6 -5.28 -1.19 14.27
N LEU A 7 -6.00 -2.31 14.28
CA LEU A 7 -6.09 -3.22 13.15
C LEU A 7 -6.67 -2.52 11.91
N MET A 8 -7.73 -1.72 12.05
CA MET A 8 -8.36 -1.00 10.93
C MET A 8 -7.59 0.26 10.51
N LEU A 9 -6.65 0.74 11.33
CA LEU A 9 -5.89 1.94 11.00
C LEU A 9 -4.95 1.73 9.82
N HIS A 10 -4.26 0.58 9.73
CA HIS A 10 -3.34 0.34 8.62
C HIS A 10 -4.01 0.29 7.23
N PRO A 11 -5.17 -0.39 7.00
CA PRO A 11 -5.84 -0.35 5.71
C PRO A 11 -6.47 1.02 5.44
N ALA A 12 -6.96 1.73 6.46
CA ALA A 12 -7.48 3.09 6.27
C ALA A 12 -6.39 4.04 5.74
N VAL A 13 -5.20 3.98 6.33
CA VAL A 13 -4.04 4.76 5.89
C VAL A 13 -3.54 4.28 4.52
N GLY A 14 -3.56 2.97 4.25
CA GLY A 14 -3.24 2.39 2.95
C GLY A 14 -4.15 2.91 1.83
N VAL A 15 -5.46 2.93 2.06
CA VAL A 15 -6.45 3.48 1.12
C VAL A 15 -6.21 4.97 0.86
N LEU A 16 -5.92 5.76 1.90
CA LEU A 16 -5.57 7.17 1.72
C LEU A 16 -4.31 7.33 0.85
N ALA A 17 -3.31 6.47 1.00
CA ALA A 17 -2.12 6.47 0.17
C ALA A 17 -2.45 6.17 -1.30
N ILE A 18 -3.34 5.20 -1.55
CA ILE A 18 -3.81 4.85 -2.90
C ILE A 18 -4.51 6.05 -3.54
N LEU A 19 -5.43 6.71 -2.81
CA LEU A 19 -6.14 7.89 -3.30
C LEU A 19 -5.18 9.05 -3.61
N ALA A 20 -4.20 9.29 -2.76
CA ALA A 20 -3.14 10.27 -3.01
C ALA A 20 -2.29 9.89 -4.26
N GLY A 21 -2.02 8.60 -4.46
CA GLY A 21 -1.33 8.09 -5.66
C GLY A 21 -2.15 8.33 -6.94
N VAL A 22 -3.45 8.09 -6.90
CA VAL A 22 -4.38 8.41 -8.01
C VAL A 22 -4.37 9.91 -8.30
N TRP A 23 -4.35 10.75 -7.27
CA TRP A 23 -4.23 12.21 -7.45
C TRP A 23 -2.92 12.58 -8.15
N VAL A 24 -1.77 12.06 -7.71
CA VAL A 24 -0.48 12.29 -8.37
C VAL A 24 -0.53 11.84 -9.84
N MET A 25 -1.08 10.67 -10.12
CA MET A 25 -1.24 10.13 -11.47
C MET A 25 -2.08 11.07 -12.36
N ALA A 26 -3.23 11.52 -11.86
CA ALA A 26 -4.16 12.37 -12.61
C ALA A 26 -3.58 13.77 -12.90
N GLU A 27 -2.91 14.40 -11.92
CA GLU A 27 -2.28 15.70 -12.16
C GLU A 27 -1.06 15.61 -13.09
N THR A 28 -0.33 14.49 -13.07
CA THR A 28 0.82 14.29 -13.96
C THR A 28 0.39 14.20 -15.43
N LEU A 29 -0.80 13.67 -15.72
CA LEU A 29 -1.38 13.65 -17.09
C LEU A 29 -1.64 15.05 -17.64
N SER A 30 -1.95 16.02 -16.76
CA SER A 30 -2.28 17.40 -17.12
C SER A 30 -1.26 18.40 -16.54
N ILE A 31 0.01 18.01 -16.49
CA ILE A 31 1.09 18.81 -15.89
C ILE A 31 1.22 20.20 -16.54
N SER A 32 1.33 21.21 -15.68
CA SER A 32 1.61 22.61 -15.98
C SER A 32 2.43 23.23 -14.84
N SER A 33 2.93 24.45 -15.03
CA SER A 33 3.60 25.18 -13.95
C SER A 33 2.70 25.41 -12.72
N ASN A 34 1.38 25.42 -12.91
CA ASN A 34 0.41 25.70 -11.83
C ASN A 34 0.09 24.50 -10.92
N ASN A 35 0.51 23.28 -11.29
CA ASN A 35 0.20 22.07 -10.53
C ASN A 35 1.43 21.27 -10.06
N ALA A 36 2.64 21.64 -10.50
CA ALA A 36 3.88 21.00 -10.08
C ALA A 36 4.06 20.91 -8.55
N MET A 37 3.71 21.98 -7.82
CA MET A 37 3.80 21.98 -6.35
C MET A 37 2.82 20.99 -5.70
N ARG A 38 1.61 20.87 -6.24
CA ARG A 38 0.60 19.93 -5.73
C ARG A 38 1.02 18.48 -5.95
N ILE A 39 1.55 18.17 -7.14
CA ILE A 39 2.12 16.85 -7.44
C ILE A 39 3.23 16.49 -6.44
N ARG A 40 4.14 17.43 -6.13
CA ARG A 40 5.22 17.21 -5.17
C ARG A 40 4.68 16.97 -3.75
N SER A 41 3.77 17.81 -3.27
CA SER A 41 3.18 17.66 -1.94
C SER A 41 2.37 16.36 -1.81
N ALA A 42 1.58 16.02 -2.83
CA ALA A 42 0.83 14.77 -2.87
C ALA A 42 1.76 13.55 -2.92
N SER A 43 2.90 13.63 -3.63
CA SER A 43 3.91 12.57 -3.64
C SER A 43 4.53 12.34 -2.25
N ILE A 44 4.82 13.42 -1.51
CA ILE A 44 5.29 13.33 -0.11
C ILE A 44 4.22 12.69 0.77
N ALA A 45 2.94 13.09 0.59
CA ALA A 45 1.83 12.48 1.32
C ALA A 45 1.74 10.96 1.06
N VAL A 46 1.87 10.52 -0.20
CA VAL A 46 1.93 9.08 -0.55
C VAL A 46 3.04 8.37 0.22
N ALA A 47 4.26 8.92 0.21
CA ALA A 47 5.40 8.32 0.90
C ALA A 47 5.16 8.20 2.42
N CYS A 48 4.66 9.27 3.05
CA CYS A 48 4.36 9.29 4.48
C CYS A 48 3.23 8.31 4.85
N LEU A 49 2.17 8.25 4.06
CA LEU A 49 1.04 7.35 4.29
C LEU A 49 1.45 5.87 4.11
N ILE A 50 2.18 5.52 3.05
CA ILE A 50 2.69 4.14 2.87
C ILE A 50 3.65 3.75 4.02
N CYS A 51 4.55 4.65 4.43
CA CYS A 51 5.43 4.41 5.57
C CYS A 51 4.64 4.19 6.87
N SER A 52 3.58 4.99 7.08
CA SER A 52 2.72 4.84 8.25
C SER A 52 1.95 3.51 8.22
N ALA A 53 1.40 3.14 7.07
CA ALA A 53 0.74 1.84 6.87
C ALA A 53 1.71 0.68 7.11
N TYR A 54 2.98 0.81 6.70
CA TYR A 54 4.03 -0.17 6.97
C TYR A 54 4.27 -0.36 8.47
N LEU A 55 4.46 0.74 9.20
CA LEU A 55 4.76 0.68 10.63
C LEU A 55 3.59 0.09 11.42
N ILE A 56 2.35 0.52 11.12
CA ILE A 56 1.14 0.05 11.82
C ILE A 56 0.86 -1.41 11.45
N GLY A 57 0.92 -1.76 10.15
CA GLY A 57 0.71 -3.12 9.68
C GLY A 57 1.79 -4.08 10.17
N GLY A 58 3.05 -3.64 10.18
CA GLY A 58 4.20 -4.38 10.71
C GLY A 58 4.10 -4.61 12.22
N TYR A 59 3.69 -3.60 12.99
CA TYR A 59 3.39 -3.76 14.42
C TYR A 59 2.35 -4.86 14.65
N TRP A 60 1.25 -4.83 13.89
CA TRP A 60 0.21 -5.85 14.00
C TRP A 60 0.71 -7.23 13.59
N TYR A 61 1.46 -7.30 12.49
CA TYR A 61 2.04 -8.52 11.98
C TYR A 61 2.93 -9.20 13.01
N VAL A 62 3.85 -8.46 13.63
CA VAL A 62 4.80 -9.02 14.58
C VAL A 62 4.13 -9.49 15.87
N LEU A 63 3.17 -8.72 16.40
CA LEU A 63 2.61 -8.99 17.73
C LEU A 63 1.36 -9.87 17.75
N HIS A 64 0.59 -9.90 16.66
CA HIS A 64 -0.75 -10.51 16.69
C HIS A 64 -0.95 -11.59 15.62
N TYR A 65 -0.24 -11.53 14.49
CA TYR A 65 -0.52 -12.39 13.35
C TYR A 65 -0.17 -13.88 13.55
N ALA A 66 0.68 -14.23 14.52
CA ALA A 66 1.05 -15.62 14.79
C ALA A 66 -0.18 -16.51 15.07
N THR A 67 -1.17 -15.98 15.79
CA THR A 67 -2.43 -16.67 16.09
C THR A 67 -3.26 -16.87 14.82
N ASP A 68 -3.40 -15.83 14.00
CA ASP A 68 -4.16 -15.89 12.74
C ASP A 68 -3.49 -16.86 11.75
N LYS A 69 -2.16 -16.85 11.67
CA LYS A 69 -1.38 -17.79 10.85
C LYS A 69 -1.68 -19.24 11.23
N ALA A 70 -1.60 -19.58 12.51
CA ALA A 70 -1.87 -20.94 12.98
C ALA A 70 -3.29 -21.38 12.63
N LEU A 71 -4.26 -20.48 12.79
CA LEU A 71 -5.65 -20.72 12.45
C LEU A 71 -5.87 -20.92 10.94
N ILE A 72 -5.28 -20.07 10.10
CA ILE A 72 -5.38 -20.15 8.63
C ILE A 72 -4.82 -21.48 8.14
N LEU A 73 -3.66 -21.89 8.64
CA LEU A 73 -2.99 -23.13 8.22
C LEU A 73 -3.75 -24.39 8.64
N ALA A 74 -4.46 -24.35 9.76
CA ALA A 74 -5.34 -25.44 10.19
C ALA A 74 -6.73 -25.40 9.52
N GLY A 75 -7.09 -24.27 8.91
CA GLY A 75 -8.38 -24.05 8.27
C GLY A 75 -8.45 -24.62 6.84
N PRO A 76 -9.60 -24.44 6.17
CA PRO A 76 -9.82 -24.97 4.83
C PRO A 76 -8.99 -24.26 3.75
N TRP A 77 -8.47 -23.05 4.02
CA TRP A 77 -7.72 -22.23 3.06
C TRP A 77 -6.27 -21.96 3.52
N PRO A 78 -5.41 -22.98 3.65
CA PRO A 78 -4.02 -22.78 4.09
C PRO A 78 -3.21 -21.91 3.13
N PHE A 79 -3.58 -21.89 1.84
CA PHE A 79 -2.95 -21.06 0.80
C PHE A 79 -3.11 -19.55 1.03
N ALA A 80 -4.10 -19.13 1.84
CA ALA A 80 -4.22 -17.74 2.24
C ALA A 80 -2.99 -17.27 3.03
N HIS A 81 -2.34 -18.16 3.79
CA HIS A 81 -1.04 -17.88 4.37
C HIS A 81 0.10 -18.22 3.42
N SER A 82 0.20 -19.49 2.99
CA SER A 82 1.41 -20.02 2.34
C SER A 82 1.72 -19.41 0.97
N PHE A 83 0.74 -18.77 0.33
CA PHE A 83 0.95 -18.06 -0.93
C PHE A 83 0.62 -16.58 -0.81
N VAL A 84 -0.59 -16.22 -0.37
CA VAL A 84 -1.06 -14.82 -0.42
C VAL A 84 -0.31 -13.95 0.59
N MET A 85 -0.19 -14.36 1.85
CA MET A 85 0.57 -13.56 2.83
C MET A 85 2.05 -13.51 2.49
N GLU A 86 2.65 -14.64 2.12
CA GLU A 86 4.07 -14.69 1.73
C GLU A 86 4.34 -13.71 0.57
N THR A 87 3.51 -13.74 -0.47
CA THR A 87 3.60 -12.79 -1.59
C THR A 87 3.45 -11.35 -1.11
N LYS A 88 2.49 -11.10 -0.20
CA LYS A 88 2.25 -9.78 0.37
C LYS A 88 3.50 -9.24 1.07
N GLU A 89 4.21 -10.07 1.83
CA GLU A 89 5.45 -9.70 2.53
C GLU A 89 6.55 -9.29 1.56
N HIS A 90 6.73 -10.02 0.45
CA HIS A 90 7.73 -9.70 -0.58
C HIS A 90 7.36 -8.48 -1.44
N VAL A 91 6.07 -8.22 -1.67
CA VAL A 91 5.59 -7.07 -2.45
C VAL A 91 5.58 -5.77 -1.63
N PHE A 92 5.44 -5.88 -0.30
CA PHE A 92 5.38 -4.71 0.57
C PHE A 92 6.65 -3.85 0.49
N LEU A 93 7.83 -4.48 0.53
CA LEU A 93 9.10 -3.75 0.54
C LEU A 93 9.34 -2.96 -0.77
N PRO A 94 9.17 -3.55 -1.98
CA PRO A 94 9.19 -2.80 -3.23
C PRO A 94 8.16 -1.65 -3.28
N LEU A 95 6.95 -1.85 -2.76
CA LEU A 95 5.94 -0.78 -2.68
C LEU A 95 6.42 0.38 -1.81
N LEU A 96 7.00 0.07 -0.64
CA LEU A 96 7.57 1.08 0.26
C LEU A 96 8.69 1.87 -0.42
N LEU A 97 9.64 1.17 -1.06
CA LEU A 97 10.76 1.80 -1.77
C LEU A 97 10.28 2.69 -2.92
N LEU A 98 9.32 2.21 -3.71
CA LEU A 98 8.76 2.97 -4.83
C LEU A 98 8.00 4.21 -4.34
N ALA A 99 7.22 4.09 -3.26
CA ALA A 99 6.53 5.21 -2.63
C ALA A 99 7.51 6.25 -2.07
N SER A 100 8.60 5.81 -1.43
CA SER A 100 9.66 6.71 -0.96
C SER A 100 10.44 7.38 -2.09
N TYR A 101 10.53 6.73 -3.26
CA TYR A 101 11.17 7.29 -4.44
C TYR A 101 10.32 8.35 -5.16
N LEU A 102 8.98 8.22 -5.11
CA LEU A 102 8.06 9.10 -5.83
C LEU A 102 8.30 10.62 -5.58
N PRO A 103 8.50 11.11 -4.34
CA PRO A 103 8.83 12.52 -4.09
C PRO A 103 10.12 12.99 -4.75
N ILE A 104 11.11 12.10 -4.87
CA ILE A 104 12.40 12.40 -5.51
C ILE A 104 12.18 12.58 -7.01
N ALA A 105 11.46 11.65 -7.65
CA ALA A 105 11.09 11.77 -9.06
C ALA A 105 10.28 13.06 -9.32
N ALA A 106 9.30 13.35 -8.45
CA ALA A 106 8.43 14.52 -8.54
C ALA A 106 9.12 15.87 -8.24
N SER A 107 10.37 15.86 -7.77
CA SER A 107 11.14 17.09 -7.50
C SER A 107 11.76 17.72 -8.76
N ASN A 108 11.77 16.99 -9.88
CA ASN A 108 12.23 17.49 -11.18
C ASN A 108 11.25 18.50 -11.79
N ASP A 109 11.71 19.27 -12.78
CA ASP A 109 10.81 20.08 -13.62
C ASP A 109 10.02 19.17 -14.57
N LEU A 110 8.84 18.73 -14.13
CA LEU A 110 7.98 17.82 -14.89
C LEU A 110 7.37 18.47 -16.14
N ALA A 111 7.28 19.80 -16.19
CA ALA A 111 6.76 20.53 -17.34
C ALA A 111 7.78 20.54 -18.49
N ALA A 112 9.06 20.73 -18.17
CA ALA A 112 10.14 20.70 -19.15
C ALA A 112 10.68 19.28 -19.44
N ASN A 113 10.67 18.38 -18.44
CA ASN A 113 11.29 17.06 -18.55
C ASN A 113 10.26 15.94 -18.77
N LYS A 114 10.12 15.50 -20.03
CA LYS A 114 9.23 14.39 -20.41
C LYS A 114 9.61 13.07 -19.72
N GLY A 115 10.90 12.78 -19.56
CA GLY A 115 11.38 11.55 -18.92
C GLY A 115 10.96 11.48 -17.44
N ALA A 116 11.17 12.57 -16.70
CA ALA A 116 10.74 12.66 -15.31
C ALA A 116 9.20 12.55 -15.17
N ARG A 117 8.45 13.14 -16.10
CA ARG A 117 6.98 13.02 -16.13
C ARG A 117 6.51 11.58 -16.30
N VAL A 118 7.11 10.84 -17.24
CA VAL A 118 6.80 9.42 -17.44
C VAL A 118 7.15 8.62 -16.19
N LEU A 119 8.29 8.91 -15.57
CA LEU A 119 8.73 8.21 -14.36
C LEU A 119 7.76 8.43 -13.19
N VAL A 120 7.34 9.67 -12.94
CA VAL A 120 6.34 10.00 -11.89
C VAL A 120 5.01 9.32 -12.20
N PHE A 121 4.53 9.39 -13.44
CA PHE A 121 3.28 8.76 -13.84
C PHE A 121 3.33 7.24 -13.62
N CYS A 122 4.33 6.55 -14.17
CA CYS A 122 4.49 5.11 -14.02
C CYS A 122 4.67 4.69 -12.56
N SER A 123 5.44 5.45 -11.77
CA SER A 123 5.63 5.17 -10.34
C SER A 123 4.31 5.27 -9.58
N ALA A 124 3.55 6.36 -9.80
CA ALA A 124 2.24 6.55 -9.17
C ALA A 124 1.25 5.45 -9.58
N THR A 125 1.19 5.09 -10.86
CA THR A 125 0.35 3.99 -11.35
C THR A 125 0.72 2.65 -10.70
N LEU A 126 2.01 2.31 -10.64
CA LEU A 126 2.47 1.08 -10.00
C LEU A 126 2.15 1.07 -8.50
N ILE A 127 2.34 2.19 -7.79
CA ILE A 127 1.96 2.33 -6.38
C ILE A 127 0.46 2.08 -6.19
N VAL A 128 -0.39 2.63 -7.06
CA VAL A 128 -1.85 2.43 -6.99
C VAL A 128 -2.21 0.96 -7.22
N LEU A 129 -1.67 0.34 -8.27
CA LEU A 129 -1.96 -1.06 -8.58
C LEU A 129 -1.47 -2.02 -7.49
N MET A 130 -0.24 -1.82 -7.02
CA MET A 130 0.33 -2.59 -5.91
C MET A 130 -0.46 -2.34 -4.63
N GLY A 131 -0.78 -1.10 -4.29
CA GLY A 131 -1.59 -0.77 -3.11
C GLY A 131 -2.96 -1.47 -3.13
N LEU A 132 -3.67 -1.43 -4.25
CA LEU A 132 -4.94 -2.15 -4.41
C LEU A 132 -4.76 -3.67 -4.25
N ALA A 133 -3.70 -4.24 -4.83
CA ALA A 133 -3.38 -5.66 -4.66
C ALA A 133 -3.07 -6.02 -3.19
N MET A 134 -2.41 -5.13 -2.45
CA MET A 134 -2.07 -5.31 -1.04
C MET A 134 -3.31 -5.27 -0.14
N GLU A 135 -4.22 -4.32 -0.37
CA GLU A 135 -5.51 -4.27 0.33
C GLU A 135 -6.36 -5.52 0.03
N GLY A 136 -6.42 -5.93 -1.23
CA GLY A 136 -7.11 -7.16 -1.65
C GLY A 136 -6.52 -8.41 -0.99
N ALA A 137 -5.19 -8.53 -0.95
CA ALA A 137 -4.49 -9.61 -0.26
C ALA A 137 -4.77 -9.59 1.26
N GLY A 138 -4.85 -8.41 1.88
CA GLY A 138 -5.26 -8.25 3.28
C GLY A 138 -6.65 -8.81 3.54
N ALA A 139 -7.64 -8.45 2.71
CA ALA A 139 -8.99 -8.97 2.80
C ALA A 139 -9.04 -10.51 2.60
N PHE A 140 -8.23 -11.02 1.68
CA PHE A 140 -8.14 -12.46 1.41
C PHE A 140 -7.59 -13.25 2.60
N VAL A 141 -6.54 -12.73 3.24
CA VAL A 141 -5.95 -13.32 4.47
C VAL A 141 -6.96 -13.28 5.63
N ALA A 142 -7.68 -12.16 5.79
CA ALA A 142 -8.73 -12.04 6.80
C ALA A 142 -9.86 -13.06 6.57
N MET A 143 -10.24 -13.32 5.31
CA MET A 143 -11.20 -14.37 4.98
C MET A 143 -10.67 -15.76 5.35
N GLY A 144 -9.40 -16.05 5.07
CA GLY A 144 -8.75 -17.30 5.47
C GLY A 144 -8.83 -17.52 6.99
N ALA A 145 -8.57 -16.47 7.79
CA ALA A 145 -8.68 -16.54 9.24
C ALA A 145 -10.14 -16.78 9.67
N LYS A 146 -11.10 -16.06 9.09
CA LYS A 146 -12.53 -16.25 9.37
C LYS A 146 -13.00 -17.67 9.08
N LEU A 147 -12.61 -18.25 7.94
CA LEU A 147 -12.97 -19.63 7.60
C LEU A 147 -12.32 -20.65 8.54
N GLY A 148 -11.08 -20.40 8.99
CA GLY A 148 -10.45 -21.22 10.02
C GLY A 148 -11.17 -21.16 11.38
N LEU A 149 -11.78 -20.03 11.73
CA LEU A 149 -12.64 -19.93 12.93
C LEU A 149 -13.95 -20.70 12.77
N LEU A 150 -14.62 -20.57 11.61
CA LEU A 150 -15.94 -21.16 11.35
C LEU A 150 -15.90 -22.65 11.00
N GLY A 151 -14.74 -23.18 10.58
CA GLY A 151 -14.52 -24.59 10.30
C GLY A 151 -14.22 -25.44 11.54
N LYS A 152 -14.23 -24.83 12.74
CA LYS A 152 -14.26 -25.53 14.04
C LYS A 152 -15.70 -25.74 14.47
#